data_AF-T0RH98-F1
#
_entry.id   AF-T0RH98-F1
#
_cell.length_a   1.000
_cell.length_b   1.000
_cell.length_c   1.000
_cell.angle_alpha   90.00
_cell.angle_beta   90.00
_cell.angle_gamma   90.00
#
_symmetry.space_group_name_H-M   'P 1'
#
loop_
_entity.id
_entity.type
_entity.pdbx_description
1 polymer ?
#
loop_
_entity_poly.entity_id
_entity_poly.type
_entity_poly.pdbx_seq_one_letter_code
_entity_poly.pdbx_strand_id
1 'polypeptide(L)'
;MRTLTLLIAVLFSSLSFATDDTEAVSHYVTEGKYHKGGSLKFKTYDVNDESFTAEIKYNLDPKWFVSFIKKKYLNGETVEVLPIDFITEDGYLQLEIEKEREFRGAKLVHVGRKDVGRFKDCHVVEIYPASGKWRGKVYYHPSINSVGWAKFEITLLSVKVIAPYTMVSYYDPSSLHD
;
A
#
# COMPACT_ATOMS: atom_id res chain seq x y z
N MET A 1 13.20 -52.01 48.87
CA MET A 1 12.14 -51.11 48.34
C MET A 1 12.81 -49.86 47.80
N ARG A 2 12.82 -49.67 46.48
CA ARG A 2 13.39 -48.50 45.80
C ARG A 2 12.23 -47.64 45.29
N THR A 3 12.05 -46.46 45.88
CA THR A 3 11.13 -45.43 45.40
C THR A 3 11.79 -44.74 44.21
N LEU A 4 11.18 -44.89 43.04
CA LEU A 4 11.62 -44.28 41.78
C LEU A 4 10.98 -42.90 41.65
N THR A 5 11.80 -41.86 41.78
CA THR A 5 11.43 -40.46 41.53
C THR A 5 11.20 -40.25 40.04
N LEU A 6 9.98 -39.92 39.62
CA LEU A 6 9.66 -39.63 38.23
C LEU A 6 9.69 -38.11 38.01
N LEU A 7 10.82 -37.64 37.49
CA LEU A 7 11.08 -36.25 37.13
C LEU A 7 10.43 -35.97 35.76
N ILE A 8 9.28 -35.29 35.75
CA ILE A 8 8.65 -34.83 34.51
C ILE A 8 9.40 -33.57 34.06
N ALA A 9 10.36 -33.76 33.15
CA ALA A 9 11.01 -32.66 32.44
C ALA A 9 10.01 -32.05 31.45
N VAL A 10 9.46 -30.89 31.80
CA VAL A 10 8.66 -30.07 30.90
C VAL A 10 9.61 -29.47 29.86
N LEU A 11 9.67 -30.11 28.69
CA LEU A 11 10.21 -29.55 27.45
C LEU A 11 9.29 -28.41 27.01
N PHE A 12 9.50 -27.22 27.59
CA PHE A 12 8.99 -25.97 27.03
C PHE A 12 9.83 -25.66 25.80
N SER A 13 9.42 -26.24 24.67
CA SER A 13 9.86 -25.81 23.35
C SER A 13 9.51 -24.34 23.21
N SER A 14 10.51 -23.48 23.32
CA SER A 14 10.45 -22.08 22.97
C SER A 14 10.05 -21.97 21.49
N LEU A 15 8.75 -21.84 21.21
CA LEU A 15 8.28 -21.32 19.93
C LEU A 15 8.77 -19.87 19.86
N SER A 16 9.93 -19.68 19.26
CA SER A 16 10.31 -18.40 18.70
C SER A 16 9.33 -18.11 17.57
N PHE A 17 8.29 -17.34 17.87
CA PHE A 17 7.48 -16.71 16.83
C PHE A 17 8.44 -15.84 16.01
N ALA A 18 8.72 -16.29 14.78
CA ALA A 18 9.45 -15.51 13.80
C ALA A 18 8.73 -14.18 13.64
N THR A 19 9.49 -13.10 13.68
CA THR A 19 9.03 -11.75 13.41
C THR A 19 8.31 -11.73 12.07
N ASP A 20 7.07 -11.23 12.07
CA ASP A 20 6.30 -10.91 10.87
C ASP A 20 7.17 -10.10 9.89
N ASP A 21 7.69 -10.78 8.88
CA ASP A 21 8.22 -10.14 7.68
C ASP A 21 7.02 -9.55 6.96
N THR A 22 6.71 -8.31 7.33
CA THR A 22 5.68 -7.51 6.70
C THR A 22 6.10 -7.28 5.25
N GLU A 23 5.51 -8.07 4.35
CA GLU A 23 5.85 -8.08 2.92
C GLU A 23 5.68 -6.68 2.33
N ALA A 24 6.81 -6.10 1.93
CA ALA A 24 6.83 -4.83 1.22
C ALA A 24 6.63 -5.07 -0.28
N VAL A 25 5.71 -4.34 -0.89
CA VAL A 25 5.48 -4.38 -2.33
C VAL A 25 6.10 -3.15 -2.98
N SER A 26 6.94 -3.36 -4.00
CA SER A 26 7.54 -2.25 -4.74
C SER A 26 6.85 -2.04 -6.08
N HIS A 27 6.81 -0.78 -6.49
CA HIS A 27 6.29 -0.30 -7.75
C HIS A 27 7.36 0.54 -8.44
N TYR A 28 7.41 0.47 -9.77
CA TYR A 28 8.11 1.46 -10.56
C TYR A 28 7.16 2.63 -10.88
N VAL A 29 7.67 3.85 -10.79
CA VAL A 29 6.93 5.07 -11.13
C VAL A 29 7.23 5.43 -12.58
N THR A 30 6.20 5.64 -13.39
CA THR A 30 6.36 6.04 -14.79
C THR A 30 6.73 7.51 -14.90
N GLU A 31 7.45 7.88 -15.97
CA GLU A 31 7.78 9.27 -16.27
C GLU A 31 6.59 10.23 -16.14
N GLY A 32 6.79 11.34 -15.44
CA GLY A 32 5.80 12.40 -15.29
C GLY A 32 6.36 13.77 -15.64
N LYS A 33 5.60 14.82 -15.30
CA LYS A 33 5.99 16.21 -15.63
C LYS A 33 7.33 16.63 -15.02
N TYR A 34 7.62 16.17 -13.80
CA TYR A 34 8.77 16.62 -13.00
C TYR A 34 9.81 15.53 -12.71
N HIS A 35 9.56 14.29 -13.12
CA HIS A 35 10.45 13.15 -12.87
C HIS A 35 10.53 12.25 -14.10
N LYS A 36 11.67 11.57 -14.26
CA LYS A 36 11.92 10.58 -15.31
C LYS A 36 11.38 9.21 -14.95
N GLY A 37 11.21 8.96 -13.66
CA GLY A 37 10.76 7.70 -13.10
C GLY A 37 10.95 7.72 -11.58
N GLY A 38 11.00 6.54 -10.98
CA GLY A 38 11.26 6.41 -9.56
C GLY A 38 10.73 5.10 -9.02
N SER A 39 10.69 5.00 -7.70
CA SER A 39 10.19 3.85 -6.97
C SER A 39 9.12 4.27 -5.98
N LEU A 40 8.14 3.41 -5.77
CA LEU A 40 7.15 3.55 -4.72
C LEU A 40 7.05 2.23 -3.99
N LYS A 41 7.07 2.26 -2.66
CA LYS A 41 7.02 1.08 -1.80
C LYS A 41 5.80 1.16 -0.90
N PHE A 42 5.12 0.03 -0.78
CA PHE A 42 4.01 -0.18 0.13
C PHE A 42 4.43 -1.14 1.21
N LYS A 43 4.14 -0.82 2.46
CA LYS A 43 4.32 -1.73 3.58
C LYS A 43 3.06 -1.73 4.43
N THR A 44 2.56 -2.92 4.75
CA THR A 44 1.48 -3.10 5.72
C THR A 44 2.09 -3.45 7.07
N TYR A 45 1.58 -2.90 8.17
CA TYR A 45 1.93 -3.31 9.54
C TYR A 45 0.80 -2.95 10.51
N ASP A 46 0.97 -3.25 11.80
CA ASP A 46 -0.04 -3.04 12.86
C ASP A 46 -1.42 -3.67 12.53
N VAL A 47 -1.41 -4.84 11.90
CA VAL A 47 -2.62 -5.58 11.52
C VAL A 47 -3.35 -6.06 12.78
N ASN A 48 -4.61 -5.67 12.91
CA ASN A 48 -5.51 -6.08 14.00
C ASN A 48 -6.91 -6.36 13.44
N ASP A 49 -7.84 -6.72 14.32
CA ASP A 49 -9.20 -7.15 13.95
C ASP A 49 -10.06 -6.04 13.31
N GLU A 50 -9.65 -4.77 13.40
CA GLU A 50 -10.41 -3.64 12.86
C GLU A 50 -9.71 -2.96 11.68
N SER A 51 -8.38 -2.94 11.69
CA SER A 51 -7.58 -2.11 10.78
C SER A 51 -6.19 -2.64 10.53
N PHE A 52 -5.56 -2.12 9.49
CA PHE A 52 -4.12 -2.21 9.27
C PHE A 52 -3.56 -0.84 8.88
N THR A 53 -2.26 -0.66 9.09
CA THR A 53 -1.54 0.53 8.67
C THR A 53 -0.84 0.27 7.35
N ALA A 54 -1.11 1.11 6.34
CA ALA A 54 -0.43 1.12 5.06
C ALA A 54 0.55 2.31 4.99
N GLU A 55 1.85 2.03 5.00
CA GLU A 55 2.89 3.00 4.69
C GLU A 55 3.13 3.04 3.18
N ILE A 56 3.10 4.26 2.64
CA ILE A 56 3.34 4.56 1.23
C ILE A 56 4.56 5.47 1.16
N LYS A 57 5.66 4.94 0.62
CA LYS A 57 6.92 5.66 0.49
C LYS A 57 7.30 5.81 -0.96
N TYR A 58 7.63 7.03 -1.40
CA TYR A 58 8.03 7.28 -2.78
C TYR A 58 9.37 8.00 -2.86
N ASN A 59 10.10 7.70 -3.94
CA ASN A 59 11.35 8.35 -4.34
C ASN A 59 11.33 8.53 -5.86
N LEU A 60 11.44 9.77 -6.34
CA LEU A 60 11.33 10.14 -7.75
C LEU A 60 12.66 10.63 -8.30
N ASP A 61 13.01 10.17 -9.49
CA ASP A 61 14.19 10.61 -10.23
C ASP A 61 13.89 11.92 -10.97
N PRO A 62 14.48 13.07 -10.58
CA PRO A 62 14.12 14.35 -11.15
C PRO A 62 14.53 14.48 -12.64
N LYS A 63 13.75 15.25 -13.39
CA LYS A 63 14.17 15.75 -14.71
C LYS A 63 15.21 16.86 -14.56
N TRP A 64 16.11 16.99 -15.54
CA TRP A 64 17.25 17.93 -15.49
C TRP A 64 16.82 19.41 -15.36
N PHE A 65 15.67 19.78 -15.93
CA PHE A 65 15.11 21.13 -15.85
C PHE A 65 14.38 21.41 -14.52
N VAL A 66 14.23 20.39 -13.65
CA VAL A 66 13.74 20.58 -12.28
C VAL A 66 14.91 21.10 -11.44
N SER A 67 15.30 22.34 -11.74
CA SER A 67 16.35 23.07 -11.06
C SER A 67 15.86 23.51 -9.68
N PHE A 68 16.62 23.21 -8.62
CA PHE A 68 16.54 23.54 -7.18
C PHE A 68 15.20 23.54 -6.43
N ILE A 69 14.08 23.75 -7.09
CA ILE A 69 12.92 24.39 -6.50
C ILE A 69 12.36 23.51 -5.41
N LYS A 70 12.27 22.18 -5.56
CA LYS A 70 11.59 21.37 -4.55
C LYS A 70 12.05 19.91 -4.50
N LYS A 71 13.35 19.65 -4.29
CA LYS A 71 13.87 18.28 -4.02
C LYS A 71 13.08 17.57 -2.91
N LYS A 72 12.55 18.33 -1.94
CA LYS A 72 11.70 17.83 -0.85
C LYS A 72 10.36 17.20 -1.27
N TYR A 73 9.89 17.39 -2.51
CA TYR A 73 8.69 16.72 -3.02
C TYR A 73 9.02 15.59 -3.99
N LEU A 74 10.30 15.29 -4.20
CA LEU A 74 10.73 14.10 -4.95
C LEU A 74 10.75 12.86 -4.05
N ASN A 75 10.70 13.06 -2.74
CA ASN A 75 10.68 12.00 -1.76
C ASN A 75 9.57 12.30 -0.76
N GLY A 76 8.88 11.27 -0.31
CA GLY A 76 7.90 11.44 0.74
C GLY A 76 7.39 10.10 1.25
N GLU A 77 6.71 10.20 2.37
CA GLU A 77 6.14 9.08 3.10
C GLU A 77 4.78 9.53 3.61
N THR A 78 3.78 8.68 3.47
CA THR A 78 2.48 8.86 4.10
C THR A 78 2.05 7.54 4.71
N VAL A 79 1.32 7.63 5.81
CA VAL A 79 0.83 6.49 6.57
C VAL A 79 -0.67 6.64 6.65
N GLU A 80 -1.39 5.63 6.20
CA GLU A 80 -2.85 5.62 6.18
C GLU A 80 -3.35 4.39 6.93
N VAL A 81 -4.33 4.58 7.79
CA VAL A 81 -5.01 3.48 8.49
C VAL A 81 -6.20 3.07 7.64
N LEU A 82 -6.23 1.81 7.20
CA LEU A 82 -7.28 1.26 6.36
C LEU A 82 -8.06 0.18 7.14
N PRO A 83 -9.37 0.02 6.88
CA PRO A 83 -10.14 -1.06 7.47
C PRO A 83 -9.58 -2.44 7.09
N ILE A 84 -9.64 -3.40 8.01
CA ILE A 84 -8.99 -4.71 7.86
C ILE A 84 -9.46 -5.48 6.61
N ASP A 85 -10.70 -5.29 6.18
CA ASP A 85 -11.26 -5.98 5.03
C ASP A 85 -10.59 -5.59 3.69
N PHE A 86 -9.88 -4.47 3.62
CA PHE A 86 -9.09 -4.08 2.44
C PHE A 86 -7.75 -4.80 2.31
N ILE A 87 -7.43 -5.73 3.23
CA ILE A 87 -6.31 -6.66 3.09
C ILE A 87 -6.67 -7.85 2.18
N THR A 88 -7.96 -8.17 2.04
CA THR A 88 -8.48 -9.29 1.24
C THR A 88 -9.37 -8.81 0.11
N GLU A 89 -9.66 -9.70 -0.85
CA GLU A 89 -10.56 -9.40 -1.96
C GLU A 89 -12.00 -9.13 -1.49
N ASP A 90 -12.42 -9.75 -0.38
CA ASP A 90 -13.76 -9.61 0.17
C ASP A 90 -14.13 -8.16 0.49
N GLY A 91 -13.20 -7.35 1.01
CA GLY A 91 -13.46 -5.93 1.26
C GLY A 91 -13.69 -5.14 -0.03
N TYR A 92 -12.97 -5.47 -1.11
CA TYR A 92 -13.16 -4.83 -2.41
C TYR A 92 -14.46 -5.28 -3.11
N LEU A 93 -14.85 -6.54 -2.95
CA LEU A 93 -16.14 -7.07 -3.40
C LEU A 93 -17.30 -6.40 -2.66
N GLN A 94 -17.17 -6.24 -1.34
CA GLN A 94 -18.18 -5.57 -0.54
C GLN A 94 -18.28 -4.08 -0.92
N LEU A 95 -17.15 -3.40 -1.12
CA LEU A 95 -17.14 -2.01 -1.59
C LEU A 95 -17.74 -1.87 -3.00
N GLU A 96 -17.60 -2.86 -3.87
CA GLU A 96 -18.24 -2.87 -5.19
C GLU A 96 -19.77 -2.88 -5.10
N ILE A 97 -20.32 -3.58 -4.10
CA ILE A 97 -21.76 -3.62 -3.82
C ILE A 97 -22.20 -2.28 -3.21
N GLU A 98 -21.47 -1.79 -2.21
CA GLU A 98 -21.79 -0.56 -1.47
C GLU A 98 -21.55 0.72 -2.27
N LYS A 99 -20.72 0.66 -3.33
CA LYS A 99 -20.21 1.77 -4.16
C LYS A 99 -19.31 2.76 -3.45
N GLU A 100 -19.61 3.10 -2.21
CA GLU A 100 -18.79 3.98 -1.40
C GLU A 100 -18.82 3.61 0.07
N ARG A 101 -17.72 3.90 0.76
CA ARG A 101 -17.61 3.72 2.21
C ARG A 101 -16.78 4.83 2.81
N GLU A 102 -17.25 5.37 3.93
CA GLU A 102 -16.50 6.32 4.74
C GLU A 102 -15.98 5.63 6.00
N PHE A 103 -14.77 5.98 6.40
CA PHE A 103 -14.20 5.58 7.68
C PHE A 103 -13.36 6.71 8.26
N ARG A 104 -12.82 6.49 9.47
CA ARG A 104 -12.02 7.49 10.18
C ARG A 104 -10.72 7.77 9.42
N GLY A 105 -10.77 8.79 8.54
CA GLY A 105 -9.59 9.30 7.84
C GLY A 105 -9.72 9.35 6.33
N ALA A 106 -10.67 8.64 5.71
CA ALA A 106 -10.88 8.68 4.27
C ALA A 106 -12.29 8.23 3.84
N LYS A 107 -12.63 8.57 2.60
CA LYS A 107 -13.73 7.99 1.83
C LYS A 107 -13.15 7.14 0.70
N LEU A 108 -13.68 5.94 0.53
CA LEU A 108 -13.39 5.06 -0.60
C LEU A 108 -14.59 5.00 -1.54
N VAL A 109 -14.31 4.97 -2.85
CA VAL A 109 -15.33 4.84 -3.89
C VAL A 109 -14.89 3.76 -4.86
N HIS A 110 -15.68 2.70 -5.02
CA HIS A 110 -15.46 1.71 -6.06
C HIS A 110 -15.98 2.25 -7.39
N VAL A 111 -15.10 2.32 -8.40
CA VAL A 111 -15.40 2.92 -9.71
C VAL A 111 -15.55 1.88 -10.82
N GLY A 112 -15.58 0.60 -10.47
CA GLY A 112 -15.69 -0.52 -11.40
C GLY A 112 -14.44 -1.40 -11.42
N ARG A 113 -14.34 -2.23 -12.45
CA ARG A 113 -13.22 -3.15 -12.66
C ARG A 113 -12.46 -2.79 -13.94
N LYS A 114 -11.15 -3.02 -13.97
CA LYS A 114 -10.32 -2.74 -15.15
C LYS A 114 -9.07 -3.60 -15.19
N ASP A 115 -8.68 -4.00 -16.40
CA ASP A 115 -7.39 -4.66 -16.64
C ASP A 115 -6.20 -3.71 -16.48
N VAL A 116 -5.13 -4.21 -15.86
CA VAL A 116 -3.84 -3.53 -15.70
C VAL A 116 -2.71 -4.48 -16.10
N GLY A 117 -2.22 -4.35 -17.34
CA GLY A 117 -1.17 -5.22 -17.86
C GLY A 117 -1.59 -6.70 -17.84
N ARG A 118 -0.88 -7.51 -17.06
CA ARG A 118 -1.19 -8.94 -16.87
C ARG A 118 -2.28 -9.21 -15.84
N PHE A 119 -2.61 -8.24 -15.01
CA PHE A 119 -3.61 -8.36 -13.96
C PHE A 119 -4.97 -8.04 -14.56
N LYS A 120 -5.89 -9.01 -14.51
CA LYS A 120 -7.20 -8.93 -15.13
C LYS A 120 -8.25 -8.62 -14.08
N ASP A 121 -9.28 -7.89 -14.48
CA ASP A 121 -10.43 -7.65 -13.62
C ASP A 121 -10.10 -6.98 -12.26
N CYS A 122 -9.14 -6.05 -12.26
CA CYS A 122 -8.71 -5.38 -11.02
C CYS A 122 -9.83 -4.48 -10.48
N HIS A 123 -10.08 -4.51 -9.17
CA HIS A 123 -10.97 -3.58 -8.50
C HIS A 123 -10.37 -2.17 -8.54
N VAL A 124 -11.10 -1.21 -9.09
CA VAL A 124 -10.65 0.17 -9.16
C VAL A 124 -11.31 0.95 -8.03
N VAL A 125 -10.50 1.50 -7.14
CA VAL A 125 -10.98 2.24 -5.96
C VAL A 125 -10.32 3.61 -5.90
N GLU A 126 -11.13 4.64 -5.73
CA GLU A 126 -10.66 5.99 -5.47
C GLU A 126 -10.63 6.27 -3.97
N ILE A 127 -9.53 6.86 -3.50
CA ILE A 127 -9.25 7.17 -2.11
C ILE A 127 -9.28 8.68 -1.92
N TYR A 128 -10.16 9.13 -1.04
CA TYR A 128 -10.37 10.53 -0.70
C TYR A 128 -10.02 10.74 0.78
N PRO A 129 -8.75 11.03 1.11
CA PRO A 129 -8.34 11.27 2.49
C PRO A 129 -9.01 12.53 3.05
N ALA A 130 -9.42 12.49 4.32
CA ALA A 130 -10.04 13.61 5.03
C ALA A 130 -9.13 14.85 5.08
N SER A 131 -7.81 14.66 4.94
CA SER A 131 -6.85 15.77 4.87
C SER A 131 -7.05 16.67 3.64
N GLY A 132 -7.66 16.16 2.57
CA GLY A 132 -7.83 16.85 1.28
C GLY A 132 -6.51 17.19 0.58
N LYS A 133 -5.36 16.72 1.07
CA LYS A 133 -4.03 17.06 0.53
C LYS A 133 -3.70 16.27 -0.74
N TRP A 134 -4.28 15.09 -0.89
CA TRP A 134 -4.06 14.19 -2.00
C TRP A 134 -5.34 13.40 -2.36
N ARG A 135 -5.34 12.71 -3.49
CA ARG A 135 -6.35 11.71 -3.90
C ARG A 135 -5.64 10.51 -4.49
N GLY A 136 -6.13 9.31 -4.20
CA GLY A 136 -5.62 8.05 -4.72
C GLY A 136 -6.57 7.41 -5.70
N LYS A 137 -6.04 6.66 -6.66
CA LYS A 137 -6.76 5.67 -7.44
C LYS A 137 -5.93 4.40 -7.48
N VAL A 138 -6.39 3.38 -6.76
CA VAL A 138 -5.74 2.07 -6.68
C VAL A 138 -6.45 1.08 -7.58
N TYR A 139 -5.68 0.12 -8.09
CA TYR A 139 -6.18 -0.99 -8.88
C TYR A 139 -5.76 -2.26 -8.15
N TYR A 140 -6.67 -2.85 -7.39
CA TYR A 140 -6.40 -4.03 -6.57
C TYR A 140 -6.55 -5.33 -7.38
N HIS A 141 -5.64 -6.27 -7.15
CA HIS A 141 -5.72 -7.63 -7.69
C HIS A 141 -5.27 -8.64 -6.63
N PRO A 142 -6.04 -9.72 -6.36
CA PRO A 142 -5.76 -10.66 -5.27
C PRO A 142 -4.47 -11.47 -5.45
N SER A 143 -3.92 -11.52 -6.67
CA SER A 143 -2.65 -12.23 -6.93
C SER A 143 -1.39 -11.42 -6.55
N ILE A 144 -1.55 -10.22 -6.00
CA ILE A 144 -0.45 -9.39 -5.52
C ILE A 144 -0.54 -9.42 -3.99
N ASN A 145 0.56 -9.74 -3.33
CA ASN A 145 0.59 -9.81 -1.87
C ASN A 145 0.48 -8.41 -1.22
N SER A 146 0.54 -8.36 0.12
CA SER A 146 0.49 -7.12 0.89
C SER A 146 -0.80 -6.33 0.60
N VAL A 147 -0.71 -5.06 0.18
CA VAL A 147 -1.88 -4.22 -0.20
C VAL A 147 -2.59 -4.65 -1.49
N GLY A 148 -1.99 -5.54 -2.29
CA GLY A 148 -2.60 -6.05 -3.52
C GLY A 148 -2.74 -5.06 -4.68
N TRP A 149 -2.07 -3.91 -4.63
CA TRP A 149 -2.23 -2.86 -5.64
C TRP A 149 -1.37 -3.13 -6.89
N ALA A 150 -1.99 -3.39 -8.03
CA ALA A 150 -1.31 -3.55 -9.33
C ALA A 150 -0.86 -2.22 -9.94
N LYS A 151 -1.63 -1.17 -9.69
CA LYS A 151 -1.36 0.20 -10.12
C LYS A 151 -1.84 1.17 -9.06
N PHE A 152 -1.09 2.25 -8.88
CA PHE A 152 -1.49 3.35 -8.02
C PHE A 152 -1.27 4.69 -8.70
N GLU A 153 -2.33 5.48 -8.77
CA GLU A 153 -2.30 6.87 -9.22
C GLU A 153 -2.53 7.77 -8.01
N ILE A 154 -1.55 8.61 -7.67
CA ILE A 154 -1.65 9.55 -6.55
C ILE A 154 -1.58 10.97 -7.08
N THR A 155 -2.64 11.74 -6.82
CA THR A 155 -2.72 13.15 -7.19
C THR A 155 -2.53 14.01 -5.96
N LEU A 156 -1.45 14.79 -5.93
CA LEU A 156 -1.20 15.79 -4.90
C LEU A 156 -2.01 17.05 -5.22
N LEU A 157 -2.93 17.44 -4.34
CA LEU A 157 -3.83 18.58 -4.53
C LEU A 157 -3.31 19.87 -3.88
N SER A 158 -2.61 19.74 -2.75
CA SER A 158 -2.21 20.89 -1.92
C SER A 158 -0.71 21.17 -2.03
N VAL A 159 -0.28 21.70 -3.17
CA VAL A 159 1.07 22.28 -3.30
C VAL A 159 0.91 23.75 -3.70
N LYS A 160 1.05 24.69 -2.74
CA LYS A 160 0.85 26.15 -2.90
C LYS A 160 1.53 26.83 -4.11
N VAL A 161 2.38 26.13 -4.85
CA VAL A 161 3.17 26.68 -5.98
C VAL A 161 3.10 25.78 -7.22
N ILE A 162 2.50 24.59 -7.14
CA ILE A 162 2.43 23.65 -8.26
C ILE A 162 0.95 23.29 -8.45
N ALA A 163 0.47 23.35 -9.68
CA ALA A 163 -0.84 22.80 -10.03
C ALA A 163 -0.95 21.32 -9.56
N PRO A 164 -2.17 20.80 -9.36
CA PRO A 164 -2.35 19.40 -9.01
C PRO A 164 -1.52 18.48 -9.89
N TYR A 165 -0.90 17.49 -9.25
CA TYR A 165 0.13 16.70 -9.89
C TYR A 165 -0.06 15.22 -9.57
N THR A 166 -0.17 14.42 -10.64
CA THR A 166 -0.43 12.99 -10.56
C THR A 166 0.86 12.19 -10.82
N MET A 167 1.16 11.27 -9.92
CA MET A 167 2.17 10.22 -10.10
C MET A 167 1.45 8.93 -10.39
N VAL A 168 1.99 8.13 -11.31
CA VAL A 168 1.44 6.83 -11.70
C VAL A 168 2.53 5.79 -11.50
N SER A 169 2.16 4.71 -10.83
CA SER A 169 3.09 3.62 -10.51
C SER A 169 2.44 2.27 -10.79
N TYR A 170 3.25 1.27 -11.11
CA TYR A 170 2.84 -0.09 -11.41
C TYR A 170 3.64 -1.08 -10.60
N TYR A 171 2.99 -2.16 -10.18
CA TYR A 171 3.60 -3.25 -9.44
C TYR A 171 4.82 -3.81 -10.17
N ASP A 172 5.93 -3.94 -9.44
CA ASP A 172 7.17 -4.53 -9.91
C ASP A 172 7.31 -5.96 -9.38
N PRO A 173 7.06 -6.99 -10.21
CA PRO A 173 7.19 -8.38 -9.77
C PRO A 173 8.62 -8.80 -9.45
N SER A 174 9.63 -8.05 -9.91
CA SER A 174 11.03 -8.38 -9.63
C SER A 174 11.42 -8.09 -8.18
N SER A 175 10.64 -7.30 -7.45
CA SER A 175 10.94 -6.90 -6.08
C SER A 175 10.62 -7.95 -5.01
N LEU A 176 10.14 -9.14 -5.39
CA LEU A 176 9.86 -10.25 -4.46
C LEU A 176 11.11 -11.12 -4.17
N HIS A 177 12.27 -10.75 -4.74
CA HIS A 177 13.51 -11.52 -4.64
C HIS A 177 14.67 -10.76 -3.96
N ASP A 178 14.40 -9.58 -3.40
CA ASP A 178 15.36 -8.77 -2.64
C ASP A 178 15.16 -8.95 -1.12
#